data_AF-A0A7S0JIV9-F1
#
_entry.id   AF-A0A7S0JIV9-F1
#
_cell.length_a   1.000
_cell.length_b   1.000
_cell.length_c   1.000
_cell.angle_alpha   90.00
_cell.angle_beta   90.00
_cell.angle_gamma   90.00
#
_symmetry.space_group_name_H-M   'P 1'
#
loop_
_entity.id
_entity.type
_entity.pdbx_description
1 polymer ?
#
loop_
_entity_poly.entity_id
_entity_poly.type
_entity_poly.pdbx_seq_one_letter_code
_entity_poly.pdbx_strand_id
1 'polypeptide(L)'
;MALGGDDTLTGADPFNAPNEFEEQRRRARKLRPAGTERSQEPPGRIQSGSRRAQQAAKRAERTLAPVAADDEKPRDFAHEQSASAARRKAGPVLLPVCASWWEELQVPEGGTPARSAEAVGLLQVQAAALYERELDAFATSQARKHGADARFVSKLASRGTIKDRVAALTVQAHESSFHVMPSVRQLMTMAQRPARDVKLLAVDALTELFLTRLLPAERPLVPFDRARLSTSPSERELLQAHFEDALKAAYSELADVVIRGTCDNVLHCKQRMLFSLLSMLSGKPELERKLLPALVNKFGDPEKKVASRLTHLLGTLAHSHPAMKAVILAEVQRFVLRPNVGERAQYYATIFMNQLVLTRKEARIAQTLLLIYLSLFGARARESLQSRMLSALLSGIHRAVPFCEAP
;
A
#
# COMPACT_ATOMS: atom_id res chain seq x y z
N MET A 1 27.94 -28.27 -34.46
CA MET A 1 27.82 -28.54 -33.01
C MET A 1 26.75 -27.61 -32.46
N ALA A 2 25.59 -28.17 -32.16
CA ALA A 2 24.49 -27.48 -31.51
C ALA A 2 24.80 -27.30 -30.02
N LEU A 3 24.60 -26.11 -29.48
CA LEU A 3 24.42 -25.90 -28.05
C LEU A 3 23.23 -24.96 -27.87
N GLY A 4 22.08 -25.57 -27.58
CA GLY A 4 20.92 -24.88 -27.04
C GLY A 4 21.21 -24.47 -25.59
N GLY A 5 20.94 -23.21 -25.29
CA GLY A 5 20.78 -22.70 -23.93
C GLY A 5 19.30 -22.58 -23.66
N ASP A 6 18.79 -23.49 -22.85
CA ASP A 6 17.43 -23.57 -22.35
C ASP A 6 17.20 -22.40 -21.36
N ASP A 7 16.70 -21.26 -21.87
CA ASP A 7 16.23 -20.15 -21.04
C ASP A 7 14.88 -20.56 -20.41
N THR A 8 14.96 -21.36 -19.35
CA THR A 8 13.83 -21.59 -18.46
C THR A 8 13.45 -20.25 -17.81
N LEU A 9 12.47 -19.58 -18.42
CA LEU A 9 11.70 -18.48 -17.84
C LEU A 9 11.22 -18.92 -16.46
N THR A 10 11.92 -18.46 -15.43
CA THR A 10 11.48 -18.61 -14.04
C THR A 10 10.13 -17.90 -13.91
N GLY A 11 9.06 -18.66 -13.65
CA GLY A 11 7.67 -18.20 -13.44
C GLY A 11 7.47 -17.36 -12.18
N ALA A 12 8.44 -16.53 -11.82
CA ALA A 12 8.47 -15.62 -10.70
C ALA A 12 7.51 -14.44 -10.93
N ASP A 13 6.76 -14.04 -9.90
CA ASP A 13 5.88 -12.85 -9.96
C ASP A 13 6.79 -11.65 -10.13
N PRO A 14 6.72 -10.90 -11.26
CA PRO A 14 7.60 -9.77 -11.46
C PRO A 14 7.46 -8.71 -10.35
N PHE A 15 6.34 -8.73 -9.61
CA PHE A 15 6.08 -7.83 -8.50
C PHE A 15 6.45 -8.42 -7.13
N ASN A 16 6.41 -9.75 -6.93
CA ASN A 16 6.49 -10.39 -5.61
C ASN A 16 7.25 -11.75 -5.59
N ALA A 17 8.26 -11.98 -6.43
CA ALA A 17 8.99 -13.26 -6.36
C ALA A 17 9.57 -13.52 -4.94
N PRO A 18 9.70 -14.77 -4.48
CA PRO A 18 10.35 -15.04 -3.20
C PRO A 18 11.83 -14.67 -3.24
N ASN A 19 12.37 -14.07 -2.18
CA ASN A 19 13.80 -14.18 -1.87
C ASN A 19 14.03 -15.30 -0.85
N GLU A 20 15.26 -15.79 -0.70
CA GLU A 20 15.60 -16.89 0.24
C GLU A 20 15.10 -16.64 1.68
N PHE A 21 14.99 -15.37 2.08
CA PHE A 21 14.52 -14.97 3.41
C PHE A 21 12.99 -15.07 3.58
N GLU A 22 12.22 -14.74 2.53
CA GLU A 22 10.76 -14.90 2.51
C GLU A 22 10.36 -16.39 2.54
N GLU A 23 11.15 -17.26 1.92
CA GLU A 23 10.97 -18.70 2.03
C GLU A 23 11.22 -19.21 3.45
N GLN A 24 12.25 -18.70 4.12
CA GLN A 24 12.52 -19.02 5.53
C GLN A 24 11.39 -18.55 6.45
N ARG A 25 10.79 -17.37 6.19
CA ARG A 25 9.63 -16.85 6.93
C ARG A 25 8.38 -17.71 6.74
N ARG A 26 8.11 -18.16 5.51
CA ARG A 26 6.98 -19.08 5.21
C ARG A 26 7.17 -20.44 5.87
N ARG A 27 8.39 -20.96 5.91
CA ARG A 27 8.73 -22.20 6.64
C ARG A 27 8.52 -22.03 8.15
N ALA A 28 8.98 -20.93 8.74
CA ALA A 28 8.80 -20.64 10.16
C ALA A 28 7.33 -20.46 10.57
N ARG A 29 6.47 -19.92 9.70
CA ARG A 29 5.02 -19.77 9.94
C ARG A 29 4.27 -21.10 9.88
N LYS A 30 4.72 -22.06 9.04
CA LYS A 30 4.14 -23.42 8.97
C LYS A 30 4.50 -24.31 10.17
N LEU A 31 5.54 -23.98 10.93
CA LEU A 31 6.06 -24.76 12.06
C LEU A 31 5.45 -24.37 13.43
N ARG A 32 4.54 -23.39 13.49
CA ARG A 32 3.88 -23.01 14.75
C ARG A 32 2.56 -23.78 14.93
N PRO A 33 2.38 -24.57 16.00
CA PRO A 33 1.09 -25.18 16.30
C PRO A 33 0.07 -24.12 16.70
N ALA A 34 -1.16 -24.27 16.23
CA ALA A 34 -2.27 -23.39 16.54
C ALA A 34 -2.75 -23.65 17.98
N GLY A 35 -2.48 -22.70 18.88
CA GLY A 35 -3.14 -22.62 20.18
C GLY A 35 -2.21 -22.36 21.35
N THR A 36 -2.03 -21.09 21.73
CA THR A 36 -1.92 -20.70 23.16
C THR A 36 -2.28 -19.21 23.35
N GLU A 37 -3.51 -19.05 23.83
CA GLU A 37 -4.14 -18.08 24.75
C GLU A 37 -3.72 -16.59 24.90
N ARG A 38 -4.80 -15.81 25.08
CA ARG A 38 -4.92 -14.42 25.50
C ARG A 38 -4.51 -14.26 26.97
N SER A 39 -3.92 -13.11 27.32
CA SER A 39 -3.86 -12.63 28.70
C SER A 39 -4.60 -11.31 28.84
N GLN A 40 -5.54 -11.29 29.78
CA GLN A 40 -6.37 -10.16 30.20
C GLN A 40 -5.61 -9.33 31.25
N GLU A 41 -5.86 -8.02 31.30
CA GLU A 41 -5.59 -7.17 32.47
C GLU A 41 -6.88 -6.44 32.92
N PRO A 42 -7.08 -6.16 34.23
CA PRO A 42 -8.35 -5.74 34.84
C PRO A 42 -8.49 -4.20 35.01
N PRO A 43 -9.65 -3.68 35.50
CA PRO A 43 -10.14 -2.32 35.20
C PRO A 43 -10.05 -1.28 36.36
N GLY A 44 -10.16 0.02 36.03
CA GLY A 44 -10.29 1.13 36.99
C GLY A 44 -10.82 2.43 36.35
N ARG A 45 -11.68 3.18 37.06
CA ARG A 45 -12.81 4.01 36.57
C ARG A 45 -12.59 5.54 36.66
N ILE A 46 -12.92 6.22 35.55
CA ILE A 46 -13.46 7.58 35.22
C ILE A 46 -13.74 8.62 36.34
N GLN A 47 -13.37 9.90 36.08
CA GLN A 47 -14.20 11.16 36.07
C GLN A 47 -13.27 12.40 36.00
N SER A 48 -13.51 13.57 35.37
CA SER A 48 -14.69 14.27 34.82
C SER A 48 -14.20 15.44 33.92
N GLY A 49 -15.02 15.94 32.97
CA GLY A 49 -14.65 17.12 32.16
C GLY A 49 -15.65 17.58 31.08
N SER A 50 -16.94 17.27 31.24
CA SER A 50 -17.97 17.42 30.18
C SER A 50 -18.70 18.78 30.14
N ARG A 51 -18.03 19.92 30.39
CA ARG A 51 -18.70 21.24 30.24
C ARG A 51 -17.94 22.30 29.44
N ARG A 52 -16.62 22.16 29.24
CA ARG A 52 -15.83 23.10 28.43
C ARG A 52 -15.87 22.83 26.92
N ALA A 53 -16.07 21.57 26.50
CA ALA A 53 -16.14 21.21 25.07
C ALA A 53 -17.47 21.63 24.42
N GLN A 54 -18.56 21.68 25.18
CA GLN A 54 -19.89 22.04 24.65
C GLN A 54 -20.09 23.56 24.50
N GLN A 55 -19.34 24.39 25.24
CA GLN A 55 -19.38 25.86 25.08
C GLN A 55 -18.54 26.38 23.91
N ALA A 56 -17.53 25.62 23.45
CA ALA A 56 -16.73 26.00 22.28
C ALA A 56 -17.49 25.77 20.96
N ALA A 57 -18.34 24.74 20.89
CA ALA A 57 -19.13 24.41 19.70
C ALA A 57 -20.23 25.45 19.41
N LYS A 58 -20.92 25.97 20.45
CA LYS A 58 -21.99 26.98 20.30
C LYS A 58 -21.49 28.38 19.91
N ARG A 59 -20.19 28.67 20.03
CA ARG A 59 -19.61 29.97 19.64
C ARG A 59 -19.14 29.99 18.18
N ALA A 60 -18.96 28.82 17.55
CA ALA A 60 -18.55 28.68 16.16
C ALA A 60 -19.73 28.78 15.16
N GLU A 61 -20.97 28.57 15.60
CA GLU A 61 -22.17 28.66 14.75
C GLU A 61 -22.67 30.09 14.49
N ARG A 62 -22.06 31.11 15.08
CA ARG A 62 -22.61 32.48 15.08
C ARG A 62 -21.78 33.52 14.32
N THR A 63 -20.88 33.10 13.42
CA THR A 63 -20.07 34.06 12.65
C THR A 63 -19.77 33.59 11.24
N LEU A 64 -20.80 33.45 10.40
CA LEU A 64 -20.63 33.43 8.94
C LEU A 64 -21.83 34.13 8.28
N ALA A 65 -21.66 35.42 7.98
CA ALA A 65 -22.40 36.11 6.91
C ALA A 65 -21.54 36.06 5.64
N PRO A 66 -22.13 36.01 4.43
CA PRO A 66 -21.39 35.71 3.22
C PRO A 66 -20.70 36.96 2.65
N VAL A 67 -19.44 36.80 2.23
CA VAL A 67 -18.75 37.75 1.35
C VAL A 67 -18.65 37.08 -0.02
N ALA A 68 -19.22 37.73 -1.02
CA ALA A 68 -19.11 37.37 -2.44
C ALA A 68 -17.73 37.73 -2.98
N ALA A 69 -17.13 36.84 -3.78
CA ALA A 69 -16.04 37.18 -4.70
C ALA A 69 -15.94 36.13 -5.82
N ASP A 70 -16.32 36.60 -7.00
CA ASP A 70 -15.83 36.39 -8.36
C ASP A 70 -15.63 35.00 -8.99
N ASP A 71 -16.34 34.88 -10.11
CA ASP A 71 -16.31 33.90 -11.19
C ASP A 71 -14.93 33.72 -11.85
N GLU A 72 -14.49 32.47 -11.96
CA GLU A 72 -13.80 31.97 -13.15
C GLU A 72 -14.36 30.59 -13.52
N LYS A 73 -15.11 30.54 -14.63
CA LYS A 73 -15.69 29.30 -15.20
C LYS A 73 -14.60 28.42 -15.83
N PRO A 74 -14.55 27.11 -15.52
CA PRO A 74 -13.92 26.14 -16.40
C PRO A 74 -14.92 25.63 -17.45
N ARG A 75 -14.44 25.60 -18.69
CA ARG A 75 -15.12 25.27 -19.94
C ARG A 75 -15.86 23.93 -19.94
N ASP A 76 -17.00 23.94 -20.61
CA ASP A 76 -17.87 22.80 -20.90
C ASP A 76 -17.11 21.65 -21.57
N PHE A 77 -17.11 20.49 -20.92
CA PHE A 77 -17.04 19.20 -21.62
C PHE A 77 -18.46 18.64 -21.66
N ALA A 78 -19.21 19.09 -22.66
CA ALA A 78 -20.44 18.42 -23.07
C ALA A 78 -20.06 17.05 -23.64
N HIS A 79 -20.21 15.99 -22.84
CA HIS A 79 -20.44 14.66 -23.40
C HIS A 79 -21.94 14.52 -23.58
N GLU A 80 -22.38 14.81 -24.80
CA GLU A 80 -23.71 14.50 -25.30
C GLU A 80 -24.03 13.03 -25.05
N GLN A 81 -25.17 12.85 -24.39
CA GLN A 81 -25.86 11.59 -24.25
C GLN A 81 -26.33 11.14 -25.63
N SER A 82 -25.70 10.11 -26.18
CA SER A 82 -26.31 9.29 -27.22
C SER A 82 -25.90 7.84 -27.03
N ALA A 83 -26.79 7.08 -26.39
CA ALA A 83 -27.03 5.67 -26.68
C ALA A 83 -28.24 5.20 -25.84
N SER A 84 -29.43 5.45 -26.37
CA SER A 84 -30.60 4.60 -26.10
C SER A 84 -30.32 3.22 -26.70
N ALA A 85 -29.61 2.37 -25.94
CA ALA A 85 -29.50 0.94 -26.21
C ALA A 85 -30.39 0.21 -25.21
N ALA A 86 -31.30 -0.61 -25.75
CA ALA A 86 -32.30 -1.38 -25.01
C ALA A 86 -31.75 -1.93 -23.68
N ARG A 87 -32.38 -1.52 -22.56
CA ARG A 87 -32.11 -2.06 -21.22
C ARG A 87 -32.35 -3.58 -21.24
N ARG A 88 -31.29 -4.35 -21.49
CA ARG A 88 -31.25 -5.79 -21.22
C ARG A 88 -31.66 -5.97 -19.76
N LYS A 89 -32.62 -6.85 -19.47
CA LYS A 89 -33.03 -7.16 -18.09
C LYS A 89 -31.77 -7.47 -17.29
N ALA A 90 -31.46 -6.66 -16.29
CA ALA A 90 -30.32 -6.87 -15.41
C ALA A 90 -30.42 -8.30 -14.84
N GLY A 91 -29.38 -9.10 -15.09
CA GLY A 91 -29.30 -10.46 -14.54
C GLY A 91 -29.19 -10.45 -13.02
N PRO A 92 -29.26 -11.62 -12.37
CA PRO A 92 -28.96 -11.72 -10.95
C PRO A 92 -27.50 -11.31 -10.68
N VAL A 93 -27.26 -10.68 -9.54
CA VAL A 93 -25.91 -10.38 -9.02
C VAL A 93 -25.27 -11.71 -8.59
N LEU A 94 -24.11 -12.03 -9.14
CA LEU A 94 -23.43 -13.32 -8.98
C LEU A 94 -22.48 -13.34 -7.77
N LEU A 95 -21.87 -12.20 -7.44
CA LEU A 95 -20.95 -12.04 -6.31
C LEU A 95 -21.71 -11.59 -5.05
N PRO A 96 -21.32 -12.08 -3.87
CA PRO A 96 -21.95 -11.70 -2.62
C PRO A 96 -21.67 -10.24 -2.26
N VAL A 97 -22.62 -9.61 -1.57
CA VAL A 97 -22.41 -8.30 -0.93
C VAL A 97 -21.70 -8.54 0.40
N CYS A 98 -20.37 -8.44 0.38
CA CYS A 98 -19.55 -8.79 1.55
C CYS A 98 -18.48 -7.73 1.90
N ALA A 99 -18.06 -7.80 3.15
CA ALA A 99 -17.02 -6.97 3.75
C ALA A 99 -15.60 -7.46 3.46
N SER A 100 -15.40 -8.77 3.46
CA SER A 100 -14.10 -9.42 3.28
C SER A 100 -14.19 -10.34 2.06
N TRP A 101 -13.91 -9.82 0.87
CA TRP A 101 -14.07 -10.58 -0.37
C TRP A 101 -13.17 -11.84 -0.44
N TRP A 102 -12.03 -11.82 0.24
CA TRP A 102 -11.09 -12.94 0.27
C TRP A 102 -11.58 -14.15 1.08
N GLU A 103 -12.58 -13.99 1.95
CA GLU A 103 -13.22 -15.10 2.67
C GLU A 103 -14.24 -15.85 1.80
N GLU A 104 -14.72 -15.19 0.74
CA GLU A 104 -15.74 -15.70 -0.19
C GLU A 104 -15.14 -16.34 -1.46
N LEU A 105 -13.80 -16.42 -1.53
CA LEU A 105 -13.05 -17.03 -2.62
C LEU A 105 -13.34 -18.53 -2.68
N GLN A 106 -13.77 -18.99 -3.85
CA GLN A 106 -13.86 -20.43 -4.09
C GLN A 106 -12.46 -20.93 -4.45
N VAL A 107 -11.96 -21.93 -3.72
CA VAL A 107 -10.73 -22.63 -4.07
C VAL A 107 -11.13 -23.84 -4.90
N PRO A 108 -10.92 -23.85 -6.23
CA PRO A 108 -11.28 -25.02 -7.03
C PRO A 108 -10.38 -26.21 -6.66
N GLU A 109 -11.00 -27.36 -6.41
CA GLU A 109 -10.29 -28.63 -6.29
C GLU A 109 -9.70 -28.98 -7.67
N GLY A 110 -8.37 -28.98 -7.78
CA GLY A 110 -7.67 -29.39 -9.01
C GLY A 110 -7.36 -28.28 -10.03
N GLY A 111 -7.43 -27.00 -9.65
CA GLY A 111 -7.04 -25.90 -10.56
C GLY A 111 -5.59 -26.00 -11.05
N THR A 112 -5.39 -26.09 -12.37
CA THR A 112 -4.06 -26.06 -13.00
C THR A 112 -3.63 -24.60 -13.19
N PRO A 113 -2.44 -24.20 -12.69
CA PRO A 113 -1.93 -22.84 -12.87
C PRO A 113 -1.32 -22.62 -14.27
N ALA A 114 -1.03 -23.69 -15.02
CA ALA A 114 -0.38 -23.60 -16.32
C ALA A 114 -1.43 -23.58 -17.45
N ARG A 115 -1.77 -22.38 -17.93
CA ARG A 115 -2.50 -22.15 -19.19
C ARG A 115 -1.60 -21.41 -20.17
N SER A 116 -1.84 -21.57 -21.48
CA SER A 116 -1.13 -20.77 -22.48
C SER A 116 -1.47 -19.27 -22.32
N ALA A 117 -0.54 -18.39 -22.66
CA ALA A 117 -0.73 -16.94 -22.55
C ALA A 117 -1.94 -16.45 -23.37
N GLU A 118 -2.18 -17.05 -24.54
CA GLU A 118 -3.34 -16.75 -25.39
C GLU A 118 -4.67 -17.11 -24.72
N ALA A 119 -4.74 -18.30 -24.09
CA ALA A 119 -5.94 -18.73 -23.37
C ALA A 119 -6.23 -17.83 -22.16
N VAL A 120 -5.18 -17.41 -21.43
CA VAL A 120 -5.32 -16.45 -20.33
C VAL A 120 -5.87 -15.12 -20.85
N GLY A 121 -5.36 -14.60 -21.97
CA GLY A 121 -5.85 -13.36 -22.56
C GLY A 121 -7.34 -13.41 -22.96
N LEU A 122 -7.79 -14.51 -23.57
CA LEU A 122 -9.21 -14.70 -23.90
C LEU A 122 -10.09 -14.72 -22.64
N LEU A 123 -9.67 -15.43 -21.60
CA LEU A 123 -10.38 -15.49 -20.31
C LEU A 123 -10.42 -14.13 -19.61
N GLN A 124 -9.35 -13.33 -19.70
CA GLN A 124 -9.32 -11.97 -19.15
C GLN A 124 -10.36 -11.06 -19.81
N VAL A 125 -10.46 -11.11 -21.15
CA VAL A 125 -11.45 -10.32 -21.91
C VAL A 125 -12.87 -10.74 -21.53
N GLN A 126 -13.12 -12.05 -21.45
CA GLN A 126 -14.41 -12.57 -21.01
C GLN A 126 -14.75 -12.14 -19.58
N ALA A 127 -13.79 -12.26 -18.65
CA ALA A 127 -13.98 -11.90 -17.26
C ALA A 127 -14.23 -10.41 -17.06
N ALA A 128 -13.57 -9.54 -17.84
CA ALA A 128 -13.82 -8.11 -17.83
C ALA A 128 -15.24 -7.77 -18.29
N ALA A 129 -15.72 -8.39 -19.36
CA ALA A 129 -17.10 -8.21 -19.84
C ALA A 129 -18.14 -8.71 -18.83
N LEU A 130 -17.87 -9.84 -18.15
CA LEU A 130 -18.71 -10.34 -17.07
C LEU A 130 -18.72 -9.37 -15.88
N TYR A 131 -17.57 -8.79 -15.52
CA TYR A 131 -17.46 -7.88 -14.40
C TYR A 131 -18.24 -6.58 -14.61
N GLU A 132 -18.20 -5.99 -15.80
CA GLU A 132 -19.00 -4.79 -16.09
C GLU A 132 -20.51 -5.10 -16.04
N ARG A 133 -20.94 -6.28 -16.51
CA ARG A 133 -22.34 -6.73 -16.35
C ARG A 133 -22.73 -6.91 -14.88
N GLU A 134 -21.82 -7.43 -14.05
CA GLU A 134 -22.02 -7.61 -12.61
C GLU A 134 -22.19 -6.25 -11.89
N LEU A 135 -21.35 -5.27 -12.24
CA LEU A 135 -21.45 -3.90 -11.73
C LEU A 135 -22.80 -3.25 -12.08
N ASP A 136 -23.27 -3.40 -13.33
CA ASP A 136 -24.58 -2.88 -13.77
C ASP A 136 -25.75 -3.54 -13.03
N ALA A 137 -25.66 -4.87 -12.81
CA ALA A 137 -26.65 -5.61 -12.05
C ALA A 137 -26.70 -5.16 -10.59
N PHE A 138 -25.53 -4.99 -9.96
CA PHE A 138 -25.41 -4.48 -8.59
C PHE A 138 -25.94 -3.04 -8.47
N ALA A 139 -25.57 -2.15 -9.39
CA ALA A 139 -26.06 -0.77 -9.40
C ALA A 139 -27.60 -0.70 -9.53
N THR A 140 -28.19 -1.54 -10.38
CA THR A 140 -29.64 -1.65 -10.54
C THR A 140 -30.32 -2.18 -9.26
N SER A 141 -29.71 -3.18 -8.61
CA SER A 141 -30.17 -3.73 -7.33
C SER A 141 -30.10 -2.69 -6.21
N GLN A 142 -29.01 -1.93 -6.13
CA GLN A 142 -28.81 -0.86 -5.15
C GLN A 142 -29.84 0.26 -5.32
N ALA A 143 -30.07 0.70 -6.56
CA ALA A 143 -31.08 1.72 -6.85
C ALA A 143 -32.50 1.30 -6.45
N ARG A 144 -32.81 -0.01 -6.47
CA ARG A 144 -34.07 -0.57 -5.99
C ARG A 144 -34.16 -0.64 -4.47
N LYS A 145 -33.09 -1.03 -3.78
CA LYS A 145 -33.07 -1.18 -2.32
C LYS A 145 -33.00 0.14 -1.56
N HIS A 146 -32.12 1.05 -1.99
CA HIS A 146 -31.79 2.27 -1.25
C HIS A 146 -32.25 3.55 -1.95
N GLY A 147 -33.01 3.44 -3.05
CA GLY A 147 -33.81 4.49 -3.70
C GLY A 147 -33.29 5.92 -3.55
N ALA A 148 -33.80 6.66 -2.56
CA ALA A 148 -33.48 8.06 -2.32
C ALA A 148 -32.04 8.27 -1.81
N ASP A 149 -31.59 7.46 -0.86
CA ASP A 149 -30.27 7.55 -0.24
C ASP A 149 -29.16 7.24 -1.25
N ALA A 150 -29.31 6.16 -2.04
CA ALA A 150 -28.37 5.82 -3.10
C ALA A 150 -28.24 6.94 -4.15
N ARG A 151 -29.35 7.58 -4.52
CA ARG A 151 -29.34 8.74 -5.44
C ARG A 151 -28.68 9.97 -4.81
N PHE A 152 -28.90 10.20 -3.52
CA PHE A 152 -28.25 11.30 -2.80
C PHE A 152 -26.73 11.10 -2.73
N VAL A 153 -26.27 9.93 -2.32
CA VAL A 153 -24.83 9.58 -2.25
C VAL A 153 -24.18 9.67 -3.63
N SER A 154 -24.86 9.18 -4.69
CA SER A 154 -24.37 9.30 -6.07
C SER A 154 -24.29 10.76 -6.55
N LYS A 155 -25.26 11.61 -6.19
CA LYS A 155 -25.18 13.06 -6.44
C LYS A 155 -24.00 13.69 -5.71
N LEU A 156 -23.75 13.28 -4.48
CA LEU A 156 -22.64 13.81 -3.68
C LEU A 156 -21.29 13.40 -4.25
N ALA A 157 -21.14 12.15 -4.69
CA ALA A 157 -19.94 11.63 -5.35
C ALA A 157 -19.61 12.36 -6.67
N SER A 158 -20.63 12.80 -7.41
CA SER A 158 -20.47 13.46 -8.72
C SER A 158 -20.37 14.98 -8.65
N ARG A 159 -21.23 15.64 -7.87
CA ARG A 159 -21.39 17.12 -7.84
C ARG A 159 -21.05 17.77 -6.50
N GLY A 160 -20.74 16.99 -5.47
CA GLY A 160 -20.37 17.52 -4.15
C GLY A 160 -19.02 18.25 -4.14
N THR A 161 -18.69 18.84 -2.98
CA THR A 161 -17.34 19.36 -2.75
C THR A 161 -16.32 18.21 -2.75
N ILE A 162 -15.03 18.49 -2.93
CA ILE A 162 -13.99 17.44 -2.94
C ILE A 162 -14.06 16.53 -1.70
N LYS A 163 -14.29 17.11 -0.51
CA LYS A 163 -14.43 16.36 0.74
C LYS A 163 -15.68 15.48 0.73
N ASP A 164 -16.80 16.03 0.29
CA ASP A 164 -18.05 15.29 0.21
C ASP A 164 -18.00 14.18 -0.84
N ARG A 165 -17.31 14.42 -1.97
CA ARG A 165 -17.07 13.43 -3.01
C ARG A 165 -16.24 12.27 -2.48
N VAL A 166 -15.13 12.55 -1.81
CA VAL A 166 -14.29 11.51 -1.19
C VAL A 166 -15.11 10.74 -0.14
N ALA A 167 -15.85 11.42 0.73
CA ALA A 167 -16.70 10.76 1.73
C ALA A 167 -17.77 9.86 1.09
N ALA A 168 -18.47 10.35 0.07
CA ALA A 168 -19.48 9.58 -0.66
C ALA A 168 -18.87 8.34 -1.34
N LEU A 169 -17.73 8.50 -2.02
CA LEU A 169 -17.03 7.40 -2.68
C LEU A 169 -16.55 6.34 -1.68
N THR A 170 -16.03 6.78 -0.52
CA THR A 170 -15.64 5.88 0.56
C THR A 170 -16.85 5.13 1.11
N VAL A 171 -18.01 5.79 1.33
CA VAL A 171 -19.24 5.10 1.79
C VAL A 171 -19.69 4.05 0.78
N GLN A 172 -19.75 4.39 -0.50
CA GLN A 172 -20.09 3.43 -1.57
C GLN A 172 -19.12 2.25 -1.60
N ALA A 173 -17.83 2.52 -1.40
CA ALA A 173 -16.80 1.49 -1.33
C ALA A 173 -16.97 0.53 -0.14
N HIS A 174 -17.64 0.94 0.93
CA HIS A 174 -17.88 0.09 2.10
C HIS A 174 -19.09 -0.84 1.94
N GLU A 175 -20.01 -0.59 1.01
CA GLU A 175 -21.21 -1.40 0.81
C GLU A 175 -20.91 -2.81 0.31
N SER A 176 -20.01 -2.93 -0.66
CA SER A 176 -19.58 -4.22 -1.20
C SER A 176 -18.15 -4.16 -1.71
N SER A 177 -17.31 -5.05 -1.20
CA SER A 177 -15.91 -5.12 -1.60
C SER A 177 -15.76 -5.51 -3.07
N PHE A 178 -16.51 -6.50 -3.55
CA PHE A 178 -16.45 -6.95 -4.95
C PHE A 178 -16.87 -5.88 -5.97
N HIS A 179 -17.69 -4.90 -5.56
CA HIS A 179 -18.23 -3.88 -6.44
C HIS A 179 -17.59 -2.50 -6.22
N VAL A 180 -16.46 -2.46 -5.49
CA VAL A 180 -15.78 -1.22 -5.08
C VAL A 180 -15.06 -0.49 -6.23
N MET A 181 -14.75 -1.20 -7.32
CA MET A 181 -13.81 -0.72 -8.35
C MET A 181 -14.20 0.62 -8.99
N PRO A 182 -15.47 0.92 -9.29
CA PRO A 182 -15.85 2.24 -9.79
C PRO A 182 -15.46 3.39 -8.84
N SER A 183 -15.65 3.21 -7.53
CA SER A 183 -15.26 4.21 -6.53
C SER A 183 -13.75 4.35 -6.43
N VAL A 184 -13.01 3.23 -6.48
CA VAL A 184 -11.54 3.23 -6.51
C VAL A 184 -11.01 3.96 -7.75
N ARG A 185 -11.56 3.71 -8.94
CA ARG A 185 -11.19 4.40 -10.20
C ARG A 185 -11.40 5.92 -10.10
N GLN A 186 -12.52 6.36 -9.51
CA GLN A 186 -12.80 7.79 -9.31
C GLN A 186 -11.84 8.43 -8.30
N LEU A 187 -11.61 7.79 -7.15
CA LEU A 187 -10.63 8.26 -6.17
C LEU A 187 -9.21 8.29 -6.77
N MET A 188 -8.84 7.31 -7.58
CA MET A 188 -7.55 7.28 -8.29
C MET A 188 -7.39 8.48 -9.21
N THR A 189 -8.44 8.79 -9.98
CA THR A 189 -8.47 9.97 -10.85
C THR A 189 -8.26 11.26 -10.03
N MET A 190 -8.84 11.35 -8.83
CA MET A 190 -8.63 12.49 -7.91
C MET A 190 -7.20 12.54 -7.36
N ALA A 191 -6.62 11.38 -7.02
CA ALA A 191 -5.24 11.25 -6.54
C ALA A 191 -4.19 11.67 -7.60
N GLN A 192 -4.52 11.53 -8.88
CA GLN A 192 -3.64 11.93 -9.98
C GLN A 192 -3.70 13.42 -10.32
N ARG A 193 -4.68 14.17 -9.80
CA ARG A 193 -4.82 15.60 -10.09
C ARG A 193 -3.60 16.41 -9.62
N PRO A 194 -3.26 17.53 -10.29
CA PRO A 194 -2.15 18.38 -9.87
C PRO A 194 -2.43 19.11 -8.55
N ALA A 195 -3.70 19.39 -8.24
CA ALA A 195 -4.10 20.07 -7.01
C ALA A 195 -3.74 19.22 -5.77
N ARG A 196 -2.78 19.71 -4.99
CA ARG A 196 -2.16 18.98 -3.88
C ARG A 196 -3.17 18.56 -2.80
N ASP A 197 -4.08 19.44 -2.40
CA ASP A 197 -5.07 19.13 -1.37
C ASP A 197 -6.02 18.01 -1.79
N VAL A 198 -6.46 18.03 -3.06
CA VAL A 198 -7.31 16.99 -3.66
C VAL A 198 -6.56 15.66 -3.71
N LYS A 199 -5.31 15.71 -4.18
CA LYS A 199 -4.43 14.55 -4.28
C LYS A 199 -4.21 13.91 -2.92
N LEU A 200 -3.82 14.69 -1.92
CA LEU A 200 -3.54 14.20 -0.57
C LEU A 200 -4.79 13.55 0.02
N LEU A 201 -5.94 14.22 -0.05
CA LEU A 201 -7.20 13.68 0.47
C LEU A 201 -7.59 12.36 -0.20
N ALA A 202 -7.44 12.28 -1.52
CA ALA A 202 -7.75 11.06 -2.27
C ALA A 202 -6.77 9.93 -1.97
N VAL A 203 -5.47 10.22 -1.85
CA VAL A 203 -4.44 9.25 -1.46
C VAL A 203 -4.70 8.71 -0.06
N ASP A 204 -5.07 9.57 0.89
CA ASP A 204 -5.38 9.15 2.26
C ASP A 204 -6.58 8.19 2.27
N ALA A 205 -7.67 8.57 1.59
CA ALA A 205 -8.87 7.74 1.50
C ALA A 205 -8.62 6.41 0.79
N LEU A 206 -7.84 6.40 -0.30
CA LEU A 206 -7.45 5.17 -0.99
C LEU A 206 -6.59 4.28 -0.10
N THR A 207 -5.57 4.86 0.55
CA THR A 207 -4.65 4.11 1.41
C THR A 207 -5.42 3.46 2.57
N GLU A 208 -6.31 4.20 3.22
CA GLU A 208 -7.18 3.67 4.27
C GLU A 208 -8.09 2.55 3.73
N LEU A 209 -8.78 2.78 2.61
CA LEU A 209 -9.67 1.80 2.00
C LEU A 209 -8.95 0.49 1.65
N PHE A 210 -7.77 0.57 1.02
CA PHE A 210 -6.98 -0.61 0.68
C PHE A 210 -6.52 -1.37 1.92
N LEU A 211 -5.96 -0.69 2.91
CA LEU A 211 -5.40 -1.32 4.10
C LEU A 211 -6.47 -1.91 5.04
N THR A 212 -7.65 -1.28 5.10
CA THR A 212 -8.73 -1.72 6.00
C THR A 212 -9.65 -2.76 5.38
N ARG A 213 -9.91 -2.68 4.07
CA ARG A 213 -11.02 -3.41 3.43
C ARG A 213 -10.67 -4.22 2.20
N LEU A 214 -9.68 -3.80 1.40
CA LEU A 214 -9.44 -4.44 0.10
C LEU A 214 -8.29 -5.43 0.10
N LEU A 215 -7.29 -5.25 0.96
CA LEU A 215 -6.12 -6.11 1.00
C LEU A 215 -6.23 -7.21 2.07
N PRO A 216 -6.03 -8.50 1.70
CA PRO A 216 -5.93 -9.59 2.66
C PRO A 216 -4.75 -9.39 3.62
N ALA A 217 -4.92 -9.74 4.89
CA ALA A 217 -3.84 -9.58 5.88
C ALA A 217 -2.71 -10.61 5.73
N GLU A 218 -3.02 -11.80 5.22
CA GLU A 218 -2.12 -12.94 5.31
C GLU A 218 -1.37 -13.28 4.02
N ARG A 219 -1.80 -12.74 2.88
CA ARG A 219 -1.28 -13.06 1.56
C ARG A 219 -1.30 -11.84 0.64
N PRO A 220 -0.37 -11.74 -0.31
CA PRO A 220 -0.48 -10.80 -1.41
C PRO A 220 -1.63 -11.17 -2.35
N LEU A 221 -2.06 -10.18 -3.14
CA LEU A 221 -2.97 -10.32 -4.26
C LEU A 221 -2.31 -11.13 -5.37
N VAL A 222 -3.12 -11.99 -6.00
CA VAL A 222 -2.72 -12.90 -7.07
C VAL A 222 -3.14 -12.28 -8.40
N PRO A 223 -2.21 -12.05 -9.34
CA PRO A 223 -2.55 -11.59 -10.68
C PRO A 223 -3.31 -12.69 -11.45
N PHE A 224 -4.08 -12.28 -12.46
CA PHE A 224 -5.01 -13.17 -13.17
C PHE A 224 -4.30 -14.37 -13.84
N ASP A 225 -3.10 -14.15 -14.38
CA ASP A 225 -2.25 -15.18 -14.98
C ASP A 225 -1.89 -16.32 -14.01
N ARG A 226 -1.91 -16.04 -12.70
CA ARG A 226 -1.60 -16.99 -11.62
C ARG A 226 -2.83 -17.48 -10.87
N ALA A 227 -4.01 -17.01 -11.26
CA ALA A 227 -5.25 -17.45 -10.65
C ALA A 227 -5.43 -18.95 -10.88
N ARG A 228 -5.73 -19.69 -9.81
CA ARG A 228 -6.06 -21.11 -9.88
C ARG A 228 -7.51 -21.24 -10.32
N LEU A 229 -7.73 -21.27 -11.64
CA LEU A 229 -9.04 -21.50 -12.24
C LEU A 229 -9.24 -22.99 -12.53
N SER A 230 -10.49 -23.47 -12.54
CA SER A 230 -10.82 -24.85 -12.95
C SER A 230 -10.67 -25.04 -14.47
N THR A 231 -10.65 -26.29 -14.96
CA THR A 231 -10.48 -26.60 -16.39
C THR A 231 -11.55 -25.93 -17.27
N SER A 232 -12.77 -25.82 -16.76
CA SER A 232 -13.86 -25.04 -17.34
C SER A 232 -14.32 -24.00 -16.30
N PRO A 233 -13.69 -22.81 -16.27
CA PRO A 233 -13.91 -21.85 -15.20
C PRO A 233 -15.34 -21.34 -15.17
N SER A 234 -15.94 -21.34 -13.97
CA SER A 234 -17.26 -20.76 -13.78
C SER A 234 -17.24 -19.23 -13.92
N GLU A 235 -18.38 -18.61 -14.20
CA GLU A 235 -18.47 -17.14 -14.25
C GLU A 235 -18.00 -16.51 -12.92
N ARG A 236 -18.30 -17.14 -11.78
CA ARG A 236 -17.86 -16.68 -10.46
C ARG A 236 -16.34 -16.76 -10.28
N GLU A 237 -15.70 -17.84 -10.72
CA GLU A 237 -14.24 -17.97 -10.68
C GLU A 237 -13.56 -16.89 -11.51
N LEU A 238 -14.06 -16.62 -12.72
CA LEU A 238 -13.55 -15.57 -13.60
C LEU A 238 -13.73 -14.17 -12.98
N LEU A 239 -14.90 -13.90 -12.41
CA LEU A 239 -15.19 -12.64 -11.72
C LEU A 239 -14.25 -12.40 -10.53
N GLN A 240 -14.05 -13.42 -9.68
CA GLN A 240 -13.17 -13.33 -8.52
C GLN A 240 -11.71 -13.09 -8.93
N ALA A 241 -11.22 -13.84 -9.93
CA ALA A 241 -9.87 -13.66 -10.46
C ALA A 241 -9.66 -12.28 -11.11
N HIS A 242 -10.63 -11.82 -11.89
CA HIS A 242 -10.57 -10.49 -12.52
C HIS A 242 -10.59 -9.36 -11.48
N PHE A 243 -11.45 -9.49 -10.47
CA PHE A 243 -11.53 -8.51 -9.39
C PHE A 243 -10.20 -8.41 -8.62
N GLU A 244 -9.60 -9.55 -8.26
CA GLU A 244 -8.32 -9.57 -7.55
C GLU A 244 -7.17 -8.97 -8.37
N ASP A 245 -7.12 -9.27 -9.68
CA ASP A 245 -6.15 -8.68 -10.61
C ASP A 245 -6.34 -7.16 -10.74
N ALA A 246 -7.59 -6.70 -10.89
CA ALA A 246 -7.92 -5.28 -10.97
C ALA A 246 -7.57 -4.52 -9.68
N LEU A 247 -7.78 -5.13 -8.51
CA LEU A 247 -7.31 -4.59 -7.23
C LEU A 247 -5.79 -4.46 -7.18
N LYS A 248 -5.07 -5.48 -7.66
CA LYS A 248 -3.60 -5.47 -7.68
C LYS A 248 -3.06 -4.37 -8.58
N ALA A 249 -3.65 -4.21 -9.77
CA ALA A 249 -3.32 -3.11 -10.68
C ALA A 249 -3.58 -1.74 -10.04
N ALA A 250 -4.76 -1.54 -9.44
CA ALA A 250 -5.11 -0.28 -8.79
C ALA A 250 -4.21 0.05 -7.59
N TYR A 251 -3.80 -0.95 -6.79
CA TYR A 251 -2.86 -0.73 -5.69
C TYR A 251 -1.44 -0.39 -6.19
N SER A 252 -0.99 -1.00 -7.28
CA SER A 252 0.27 -0.65 -7.94
C SER A 252 0.27 0.78 -8.48
N GLU A 253 -0.85 1.20 -9.07
CA GLU A 253 -1.05 2.58 -9.55
C GLU A 253 -1.06 3.58 -8.39
N LEU A 254 -1.71 3.23 -7.26
CA LEU A 254 -1.67 4.04 -6.04
C LEU A 254 -0.23 4.20 -5.55
N ALA A 255 0.53 3.09 -5.50
CA ALA A 255 1.93 3.11 -5.10
C ALA A 255 2.74 4.06 -6.00
N ASP A 256 2.50 4.06 -7.31
CA ASP A 256 3.17 4.99 -8.23
C ASP A 256 2.80 6.45 -7.98
N VAL A 257 1.53 6.75 -7.72
CA VAL A 257 1.08 8.10 -7.35
C VAL A 257 1.77 8.58 -6.07
N VAL A 258 1.81 7.73 -5.04
CA VAL A 258 2.45 8.04 -3.75
C VAL A 258 3.95 8.22 -3.91
N ILE A 259 4.64 7.30 -4.61
CA ILE A 259 6.09 7.37 -4.85
C ILE A 259 6.45 8.65 -5.58
N ARG A 260 5.74 9.02 -6.65
CA ARG A 260 5.93 10.31 -7.34
C ARG A 260 5.66 11.48 -6.40
N GLY A 261 4.62 11.39 -5.58
CA GLY A 261 4.27 12.40 -4.58
C GLY A 261 5.36 12.65 -3.53
N THR A 262 6.20 11.66 -3.21
CA THR A 262 7.35 11.87 -2.31
C THR A 262 8.43 12.79 -2.88
N CYS A 263 8.37 13.10 -4.19
CA CYS A 263 9.28 14.02 -4.87
C CYS A 263 8.70 15.44 -5.05
N ASP A 264 7.52 15.75 -4.50
CA ASP A 264 6.87 17.07 -4.63
C ASP A 264 7.77 18.22 -4.13
N ASN A 265 7.67 19.42 -4.69
CA ASN A 265 8.50 20.55 -4.24
C ASN A 265 8.05 21.14 -2.88
N VAL A 266 6.85 20.80 -2.39
CA VAL A 266 6.33 21.23 -1.09
C VAL A 266 6.64 20.17 -0.03
N LEU A 267 7.41 20.57 0.99
CA LEU A 267 7.81 19.68 2.10
C LEU A 267 6.63 19.00 2.79
N HIS A 268 5.55 19.73 3.07
CA HIS A 268 4.35 19.16 3.70
C HIS A 268 3.80 17.98 2.88
N CYS A 269 3.71 18.15 1.56
CA CYS A 269 3.21 17.12 0.66
C CYS A 269 4.17 15.92 0.60
N LYS A 270 5.48 16.16 0.50
CA LYS A 270 6.48 15.07 0.57
C LYS A 270 6.33 14.24 1.84
N GLN A 271 6.19 14.90 3.00
CA GLN A 271 6.08 14.23 4.29
C GLN A 271 4.77 13.44 4.43
N ARG A 272 3.66 13.98 3.93
CA ARG A 272 2.37 13.26 3.88
C ARG A 272 2.49 12.00 3.00
N MET A 273 3.03 12.13 1.79
CA MET A 273 3.24 11.01 0.88
C MET A 273 4.21 9.97 1.43
N LEU A 274 5.28 10.41 2.11
CA LEU A 274 6.23 9.53 2.78
C LEU A 274 5.55 8.71 3.88
N PHE A 275 4.63 9.33 4.63
CA PHE A 275 3.85 8.63 5.64
C PHE A 275 2.92 7.59 5.01
N SER A 276 2.16 7.96 3.97
CA SER A 276 1.30 7.00 3.24
C SER A 276 2.11 5.84 2.68
N LEU A 277 3.29 6.10 2.12
CA LEU A 277 4.19 5.06 1.58
C LEU A 277 4.64 4.07 2.67
N LEU A 278 4.96 4.56 3.88
CA LEU A 278 5.27 3.72 5.02
C LEU A 278 4.06 2.92 5.48
N SER A 279 2.89 3.55 5.59
CA SER A 279 1.64 2.87 5.98
C SER A 279 1.29 1.74 5.03
N MET A 280 1.49 1.95 3.72
CA MET A 280 1.34 0.92 2.70
C MET A 280 2.29 -0.26 2.94
N LEU A 281 3.58 0.02 3.16
CA LEU A 281 4.60 -1.02 3.42
C LEU A 281 4.32 -1.81 4.71
N SER A 282 3.91 -1.13 5.79
CA SER A 282 3.73 -1.76 7.10
C SER A 282 2.38 -2.45 7.27
N GLY A 283 1.37 -1.99 6.54
CA GLY A 283 -0.01 -2.42 6.77
C GLY A 283 -0.32 -3.81 6.25
N LYS A 284 0.11 -4.13 5.02
CA LYS A 284 -0.23 -5.38 4.33
C LYS A 284 0.96 -5.86 3.48
N PRO A 285 1.17 -7.18 3.33
CA PRO A 285 2.31 -7.74 2.60
C PRO A 285 2.10 -7.65 1.07
N GLU A 286 2.03 -6.44 0.51
CA GLU A 286 1.80 -6.18 -0.91
C GLU A 286 2.78 -5.13 -1.44
N LEU A 287 3.40 -5.39 -2.61
CA LEU A 287 4.36 -4.50 -3.27
C LEU A 287 5.62 -4.14 -2.43
N GLU A 288 6.02 -4.94 -1.45
CA GLU A 288 7.18 -4.65 -0.58
C GLU A 288 8.45 -4.33 -1.39
N ARG A 289 8.68 -5.06 -2.50
CA ARG A 289 9.80 -4.87 -3.44
C ARG A 289 9.81 -3.52 -4.16
N LYS A 290 8.66 -2.86 -4.27
CA LYS A 290 8.52 -1.53 -4.89
C LYS A 290 8.56 -0.43 -3.83
N LEU A 291 7.86 -0.64 -2.72
CA LEU A 291 7.68 0.37 -1.66
C LEU A 291 8.95 0.57 -0.84
N LEU A 292 9.64 -0.51 -0.43
CA LEU A 292 10.81 -0.41 0.44
C LEU A 292 12.00 0.30 -0.23
N PRO A 293 12.41 -0.04 -1.47
CA PRO A 293 13.46 0.71 -2.15
C PRO A 293 13.08 2.18 -2.35
N ALA A 294 11.81 2.47 -2.66
CA ALA A 294 11.33 3.84 -2.82
C ALA A 294 11.45 4.65 -1.51
N LEU A 295 11.17 4.03 -0.35
CA LEU A 295 11.40 4.62 0.96
C LEU A 295 12.87 4.83 1.27
N VAL A 296 13.71 3.79 1.13
CA VAL A 296 15.14 3.86 1.44
C VAL A 296 15.85 4.90 0.58
N ASN A 297 15.48 5.04 -0.70
CA ASN A 297 16.00 6.09 -1.57
C ASN A 297 15.73 7.51 -1.03
N LYS A 298 14.75 7.73 -0.13
CA LYS A 298 14.48 9.04 0.48
C LYS A 298 15.48 9.46 1.55
N PHE A 299 16.43 8.59 1.93
CA PHE A 299 17.63 9.05 2.65
C PHE A 299 18.45 10.05 1.83
N GLY A 300 18.36 9.97 0.49
CA GLY A 300 19.01 10.88 -0.45
C GLY A 300 18.24 12.16 -0.78
N ASP A 301 17.09 12.42 -0.16
CA ASP A 301 16.28 13.60 -0.52
C ASP A 301 17.06 14.91 -0.26
N PRO A 302 16.98 15.92 -1.16
CA PRO A 302 17.62 17.22 -0.97
C PRO A 302 17.22 17.89 0.34
N GLU A 303 15.98 17.70 0.78
CA GLU A 303 15.42 18.27 2.01
C GLU A 303 15.74 17.40 3.23
N LYS A 304 16.56 17.95 4.13
CA LYS A 304 17.06 17.25 5.33
C LYS A 304 15.92 16.76 6.23
N LYS A 305 14.82 17.52 6.30
CA LYS A 305 13.64 17.15 7.10
C LYS A 305 12.98 15.87 6.61
N VAL A 306 13.10 15.51 5.33
CA VAL A 306 12.55 14.26 4.77
C VAL A 306 13.39 13.07 5.23
N ALA A 307 14.72 13.13 5.07
CA ALA A 307 15.62 12.06 5.49
C ALA A 307 15.59 11.81 7.01
N SER A 308 15.56 12.89 7.82
CA SER A 308 15.38 12.78 9.27
C SER A 308 14.04 12.15 9.64
N ARG A 309 12.95 12.52 8.94
CA ARG A 309 11.62 11.93 9.17
C ARG A 309 11.60 10.44 8.80
N LEU A 310 12.20 10.07 7.67
CA LEU A 310 12.34 8.67 7.25
C LEU A 310 13.08 7.85 8.31
N THR A 311 14.20 8.36 8.82
CA THR A 311 14.99 7.70 9.87
C THR A 311 14.12 7.31 11.06
N HIS A 312 13.31 8.26 11.56
CA HIS A 312 12.38 8.02 12.67
C HIS A 312 11.29 7.01 12.29
N LEU A 313 10.67 7.17 11.13
CA LEU A 313 9.59 6.29 10.65
C LEU A 313 10.04 4.84 10.47
N LEU A 314 11.19 4.61 9.85
CA LEU A 314 11.78 3.27 9.72
C LEU A 314 12.22 2.69 11.07
N GLY A 315 12.71 3.54 11.98
CA GLY A 315 13.02 3.12 13.36
C GLY A 315 11.77 2.61 14.09
N THR A 316 10.65 3.33 13.98
CA THR A 316 9.36 2.90 14.54
C THR A 316 8.89 1.59 13.89
N LEU A 317 9.00 1.46 12.56
CA LEU A 317 8.64 0.24 11.83
C LEU A 317 9.47 -0.97 12.28
N ALA A 318 10.79 -0.79 12.41
CA ALA A 318 11.70 -1.84 12.86
C ALA A 318 11.43 -2.27 14.31
N HIS A 319 10.92 -1.35 15.14
CA HIS A 319 10.51 -1.64 16.51
C HIS A 319 9.19 -2.41 16.57
N SER A 320 8.15 -1.95 15.84
CA SER A 320 6.84 -2.61 15.84
C SER A 320 6.81 -3.92 15.07
N HIS A 321 7.67 -4.09 14.06
CA HIS A 321 7.79 -5.32 13.26
C HIS A 321 9.24 -5.83 13.22
N PRO A 322 9.75 -6.48 14.29
CA PRO A 322 11.13 -6.97 14.35
C PRO A 322 11.52 -7.92 13.20
N ALA A 323 10.57 -8.71 12.70
CA ALA A 323 10.77 -9.61 11.56
C ALA A 323 11.14 -8.87 10.25
N MET A 324 10.84 -7.56 10.16
CA MET A 324 11.14 -6.74 8.99
C MET A 324 12.55 -6.14 9.02
N LYS A 325 13.24 -6.15 10.17
CA LYS A 325 14.58 -5.56 10.33
C LYS A 325 15.58 -6.08 9.29
N ALA A 326 15.60 -7.40 9.06
CA ALA A 326 16.51 -8.01 8.11
C ALA A 326 16.26 -7.53 6.66
N VAL A 327 15.00 -7.40 6.27
CA VAL A 327 14.61 -6.95 4.92
C VAL A 327 14.96 -5.47 4.73
N ILE A 328 14.65 -4.63 5.72
CA ILE A 328 15.01 -3.20 5.70
C ILE A 328 16.53 -3.05 5.64
N LEU A 329 17.28 -3.81 6.45
CA LEU A 329 18.74 -3.75 6.47
C LEU A 329 19.34 -4.16 5.12
N ALA A 330 18.84 -5.22 4.49
CA ALA A 330 19.31 -5.65 3.18
C ALA A 330 19.10 -4.55 2.11
N GLU A 331 17.97 -3.84 2.16
CA GLU A 331 17.74 -2.73 1.22
C GLU A 331 18.60 -1.51 1.54
N VAL A 332 18.79 -1.19 2.83
CA VAL A 332 19.71 -0.12 3.25
C VAL A 332 21.15 -0.44 2.86
N GLN A 333 21.59 -1.70 2.96
CA GLN A 333 22.89 -2.15 2.48
C GLN A 333 23.07 -1.86 0.98
N ARG A 334 22.10 -2.27 0.15
CA ARG A 334 22.13 -1.98 -1.29
C ARG A 334 22.16 -0.49 -1.59
N PHE A 335 21.49 0.31 -0.76
CA PHE A 335 21.50 1.76 -0.88
C PHE A 335 22.87 2.34 -0.53
N VAL A 336 23.43 2.07 0.66
CA VAL A 336 24.66 2.74 1.12
C VAL A 336 25.91 2.32 0.36
N LEU A 337 25.94 1.09 -0.16
CA LEU A 337 27.05 0.54 -0.94
C LEU A 337 26.96 0.82 -2.44
N ARG A 338 25.88 1.47 -2.91
CA ARG A 338 25.75 1.89 -4.31
C ARG A 338 26.80 2.95 -4.64
N PRO A 339 27.42 2.92 -5.83
CA PRO A 339 28.28 4.02 -6.27
C PRO A 339 27.51 5.35 -6.32
N ASN A 340 28.21 6.45 -6.09
CA ASN A 340 27.69 7.83 -6.20
C ASN A 340 26.57 8.20 -5.21
N VAL A 341 26.48 7.54 -4.06
CA VAL A 341 25.57 7.96 -2.99
C VAL A 341 26.20 9.11 -2.23
N GLY A 342 25.50 10.24 -2.15
CA GLY A 342 25.99 11.41 -1.44
C GLY A 342 26.26 11.13 0.04
N GLU A 343 27.34 11.70 0.59
CA GLU A 343 27.78 11.48 1.97
C GLU A 343 26.66 11.75 3.00
N ARG A 344 25.87 12.80 2.80
CA ARG A 344 24.74 13.12 3.67
C ARG A 344 23.70 12.00 3.71
N ALA A 345 23.44 11.35 2.57
CA ALA A 345 22.48 10.27 2.48
C ALA A 345 22.99 9.01 3.19
N GLN A 346 24.27 8.67 3.00
CA GLN A 346 24.95 7.62 3.75
C GLN A 346 24.92 7.92 5.27
N TYR A 347 25.05 9.19 5.66
CA TYR A 347 25.04 9.58 7.07
C TYR A 347 23.68 9.30 7.69
N TYR A 348 22.57 9.73 7.07
CA TYR A 348 21.23 9.43 7.59
C TYR A 348 20.93 7.92 7.63
N ALA A 349 21.35 7.16 6.61
CA ALA A 349 21.23 5.72 6.62
C ALA A 349 22.04 5.08 7.77
N THR A 350 23.24 5.59 8.05
CA THR A 350 24.08 5.15 9.18
C THR A 350 23.43 5.48 10.53
N ILE A 351 22.85 6.67 10.68
CA ILE A 351 22.11 7.05 11.89
C ILE A 351 20.90 6.12 12.09
N PHE A 352 20.16 5.79 11.03
CA PHE A 352 19.09 4.79 11.10
C PHE A 352 19.61 3.43 11.56
N MET A 353 20.68 2.91 10.94
CA MET A 353 21.27 1.61 11.30
C MET A 353 21.71 1.58 12.77
N ASN A 354 22.29 2.67 13.29
CA ASN A 354 22.69 2.79 14.69
C ASN A 354 21.51 2.74 15.67
N GLN A 355 20.32 3.16 15.24
CA GLN A 355 19.09 3.14 16.04
C GLN A 355 18.43 1.77 16.11
N LEU A 356 18.87 0.79 15.30
CA LEU A 356 18.34 -0.57 15.37
C LEU A 356 18.68 -1.20 16.72
N VAL A 357 17.64 -1.59 17.45
CA VAL A 357 17.78 -2.34 18.70
C VAL A 357 17.99 -3.80 18.36
N LEU A 358 19.13 -4.35 18.80
CA LEU A 358 19.52 -5.74 18.57
C LEU A 358 19.26 -6.59 19.82
N THR A 359 18.94 -7.85 19.59
CA THR A 359 18.82 -8.88 20.62
C THR A 359 19.83 -10.00 20.35
N ARG A 360 20.16 -10.82 21.36
CA ARG A 360 21.11 -11.94 21.20
C ARG A 360 20.66 -12.99 20.17
N LYS A 361 19.38 -13.03 19.81
CA LYS A 361 18.84 -13.94 18.78
C LYS A 361 19.06 -13.42 17.35
N GLU A 362 19.51 -12.18 17.19
CA GLU A 362 19.65 -11.50 15.91
C GLU A 362 21.13 -11.40 15.48
N ALA A 363 21.95 -12.40 15.81
CA ALA A 363 23.39 -12.40 15.52
C ALA A 363 23.72 -12.18 14.03
N ARG A 364 22.93 -12.76 13.12
CA ARG A 364 23.08 -12.54 11.67
C ARG A 364 22.86 -11.09 11.25
N ILE A 365 21.90 -10.40 11.87
CA ILE A 365 21.62 -8.99 11.60
C ILE A 365 22.78 -8.14 12.13
N ALA A 366 23.28 -8.45 13.34
CA ALA A 366 24.44 -7.78 13.93
C ALA A 366 25.69 -7.93 13.06
N GLN A 367 25.97 -9.14 12.57
CA GLN A 367 27.10 -9.40 11.68
C GLN A 367 26.97 -8.64 10.36
N THR A 368 25.77 -8.61 9.77
CA THR A 368 25.52 -7.83 8.55
C THR A 368 25.76 -6.34 8.78
N LEU A 369 25.28 -5.78 9.89
CA LEU A 369 25.53 -4.39 10.28
C LEU A 369 27.04 -4.12 10.42
N LEU A 370 27.76 -5.00 11.11
CA LEU A 370 29.21 -4.87 11.31
C LEU A 370 29.96 -4.83 9.98
N LEU A 371 29.65 -5.75 9.05
CA LEU A 371 30.25 -5.79 7.72
C LEU A 371 29.98 -4.51 6.92
N ILE A 372 28.75 -3.96 7.02
CA ILE A 372 28.39 -2.69 6.36
C ILE A 372 29.21 -1.54 6.96
N TYR A 373 29.28 -1.44 8.30
CA TYR A 373 30.04 -0.38 8.96
C TYR A 373 31.52 -0.44 8.61
N LEU A 374 32.13 -1.63 8.62
CA LEU A 374 33.54 -1.82 8.24
C LEU A 374 33.79 -1.48 6.78
N SER A 375 32.87 -1.84 5.88
CA SER A 375 32.97 -1.48 4.45
C SER A 375 32.92 0.04 4.24
N LEU A 376 31.99 0.73 4.92
CA LEU A 376 31.88 2.18 4.86
C LEU A 376 33.07 2.89 5.52
N PHE A 377 33.59 2.33 6.62
CA PHE A 377 34.78 2.85 7.30
C PHE A 377 36.03 2.69 6.43
N GLY A 378 36.24 1.51 5.84
CA GLY A 378 37.38 1.23 4.96
C GLY A 378 37.41 2.13 3.72
N ALA A 379 36.25 2.41 3.11
CA ALA A 379 36.14 3.36 2.01
C ALA A 379 36.56 4.80 2.38
N ARG A 380 36.58 5.12 3.68
CA ARG A 380 36.81 6.46 4.24
C ARG A 380 38.03 6.53 5.15
N ALA A 381 38.89 5.52 5.15
CA ALA A 381 40.02 5.40 6.07
C ALA A 381 41.05 6.55 5.94
N ARG A 382 41.02 7.31 4.83
CA ARG A 382 41.88 8.48 4.57
C ARG A 382 41.23 9.83 4.93
N GLU A 383 39.97 9.83 5.35
CA GLU A 383 39.24 11.04 5.76
C GLU A 383 39.63 11.48 7.18
N SER A 384 39.47 12.77 7.51
CA SER A 384 39.74 13.28 8.85
C SER A 384 38.85 12.60 9.91
N LEU A 385 39.47 12.07 10.97
CA LEU A 385 38.82 11.40 12.11
C LEU A 385 37.74 12.25 12.82
N GLN A 386 37.75 13.57 12.62
CA GLN A 386 36.75 14.48 13.18
C GLN A 386 35.43 14.51 12.39
N SER A 387 35.31 13.72 11.31
CA SER A 387 34.07 13.62 10.54
C SER A 387 32.93 13.04 11.39
N ARG A 388 31.76 13.71 11.36
CA ARG A 388 30.51 13.21 11.97
C ARG A 388 30.16 11.80 11.49
N MET A 389 30.50 11.48 10.23
CA MET A 389 30.32 10.15 9.68
C MET A 389 31.17 9.10 10.41
N LEU A 390 32.47 9.34 10.59
CA LEU A 390 33.37 8.39 11.24
C LEU A 390 32.96 8.15 12.70
N SER A 391 32.54 9.21 13.42
CA SER A 391 31.99 9.07 14.77
C SER A 391 30.73 8.18 14.78
N ALA A 392 29.81 8.37 13.82
CA ALA A 392 28.62 7.54 13.69
C ALA A 392 28.96 6.07 13.37
N LEU A 393 29.94 5.82 12.48
CA LEU A 393 30.38 4.47 12.13
C LEU A 393 31.03 3.76 13.32
N LEU A 394 31.94 4.42 14.04
CA LEU A 394 32.58 3.87 15.25
C LEU A 394 31.54 3.54 16.33
N SER A 395 30.56 4.42 16.54
CA SER A 395 29.45 4.14 17.44
C SER A 395 28.62 2.93 16.99
N GLY A 396 28.42 2.76 15.68
CA GLY A 396 27.70 1.61 15.11
C GLY A 396 28.44 0.29 15.33
N ILE A 397 29.74 0.28 15.06
CA ILE A 397 30.63 -0.88 15.29
C ILE A 397 30.57 -1.30 16.75
N HIS A 398 30.79 -0.38 17.68
CA HIS A 398 30.77 -0.68 19.12
C HIS A 398 29.41 -1.23 19.60
N ARG A 399 28.30 -0.82 18.96
CA ARG A 399 26.95 -1.31 19.29
C ARG A 399 26.64 -2.69 18.69
N ALA A 400 27.21 -3.03 17.54
CA ALA A 400 26.93 -4.29 16.85
C ALA A 400 27.79 -5.46 17.37
N VAL A 401 29.07 -5.20 17.70
CA VAL A 401 30.04 -6.21 18.14
C VAL A 401 29.53 -7.13 19.27
N PRO A 402 28.88 -6.64 20.35
CA PRO A 402 28.42 -7.50 21.44
C PRO A 402 27.35 -8.54 21.06
N PHE A 403 26.73 -8.40 19.88
CA PHE A 403 25.68 -9.28 19.39
C PHE A 403 26.17 -10.22 18.28
N CYS A 404 27.43 -10.11 17.85
CA CYS A 404 28.03 -11.00 16.85
C CYS A 404 28.52 -12.29 17.54
N GLU A 405 28.26 -13.46 16.94
CA GLU A 405 28.78 -14.75 17.43
C GLU A 405 30.30 -14.89 17.20
N ALA A 406 30.80 -14.30 16.11
CA ALA A 406 32.21 -14.14 15.78
C ALA A 406 32.43 -12.72 15.24
N PRO A 407 32.90 -11.78 16.08
CA PRO A 407 33.08 -10.37 15.70
C PRO A 407 34.27 -10.13 14.76
#